data_AF-A0A2H0V455-F1
#
_entry.id   AF-A0A2H0V455-F1
#
_cell.length_a   1.000
_cell.length_b   1.000
_cell.length_c   1.000
_cell.angle_alpha   90.00
_cell.angle_beta   90.00
_cell.angle_gamma   90.00
#
_symmetry.space_group_name_H-M   'P 1'
#
loop_
_entity.id
_entity.type
_entity.pdbx_description
1 polymer ?
#
loop_
_entity_poly.entity_id
_entity_poly.type
_entity_poly.pdbx_seq_one_letter_code
_entity_poly.pdbx_strand_id
1 'polypeptide(L)'
;MTKDSLLKTLNLYEHVLKSAEVKIQEASFRKHYKTDKQSTLEHCHSMINQIRTFVANDNMDKAWRWLGFLQGCFWTLGLFSLNELREHNS
;
A
#
# COMPACT_ATOMS: atom_id res chain seq x y z
N MET A 1 -12.04 -10.02 -5.30
CA MET A 1 -11.55 -9.66 -3.96
C MET A 1 -12.68 -9.36 -2.99
N THR A 2 -12.71 -10.06 -1.85
CA THR A 2 -13.54 -9.79 -0.66
C THR A 2 -12.78 -8.93 0.38
N LYS A 3 -13.48 -8.43 1.40
CA LYS A 3 -12.86 -7.73 2.56
C LYS A 3 -11.72 -8.54 3.20
N ASP A 4 -11.91 -9.84 3.38
CA ASP A 4 -10.88 -10.71 3.98
C ASP A 4 -9.66 -10.87 3.09
N SER A 5 -9.86 -11.06 1.77
CA SER A 5 -8.73 -11.12 0.83
C SER A 5 -7.98 -9.79 0.72
N LEU A 6 -8.66 -8.66 0.85
CA LEU A 6 -8.01 -7.35 0.94
C LEU A 6 -7.13 -7.26 2.19
N LEU A 7 -7.64 -7.65 3.36
CA LEU A 7 -6.86 -7.62 4.60
C LEU A 7 -5.64 -8.56 4.54
N LYS A 8 -5.78 -9.73 3.91
CA LYS A 8 -4.65 -10.64 3.64
C LYS A 8 -3.61 -9.99 2.73
N THR A 9 -4.05 -9.31 1.68
CA THR A 9 -3.16 -8.57 0.77
C THR A 9 -2.40 -7.45 1.49
N LEU A 10 -3.08 -6.69 2.35
CA LEU A 10 -2.43 -5.66 3.17
C LEU A 10 -1.40 -6.26 4.14
N ASN A 11 -1.68 -7.41 4.75
CA ASN A 11 -0.73 -8.11 5.61
C ASN A 11 0.53 -8.53 4.85
N LEU A 12 0.37 -9.04 3.62
CA LEU A 12 1.49 -9.39 2.74
C LEU A 12 2.36 -8.15 2.44
N TYR A 13 1.74 -7.05 2.02
CA TYR A 13 2.47 -5.83 1.70
C TYR A 13 3.18 -5.23 2.91
N GLU A 14 2.50 -5.21 4.07
CA GLU A 14 3.11 -4.76 5.32
C GLU A 14 4.30 -5.63 5.72
N HIS A 15 4.19 -6.95 5.56
CA HIS A 15 5.29 -7.87 5.82
C HIS A 15 6.49 -7.57 4.92
N VAL A 16 6.28 -7.41 3.61
CA VAL A 16 7.35 -7.10 2.66
C VAL A 16 8.05 -5.78 3.00
N LEU A 17 7.29 -4.73 3.30
CA LEU A 17 7.85 -3.43 3.66
C LEU A 17 8.60 -3.46 5.00
N LYS A 18 8.08 -4.18 6.01
CA LYS A 18 8.77 -4.37 7.29
C LYS A 18 10.06 -5.17 7.14
N SER A 19 10.05 -6.23 6.34
CA SER A 19 11.24 -7.05 6.06
C SER A 19 12.33 -6.27 5.31
N ALA A 20 11.93 -5.25 4.55
CA ALA A 20 12.84 -4.29 3.90
C ALA A 20 13.20 -3.08 4.79
N GLU A 21 12.85 -3.11 6.08
CA GLU A 21 13.10 -2.03 7.06
C GLU A 21 12.53 -0.66 6.65
N VAL A 22 11.49 -0.65 5.82
CA VAL A 22 10.81 0.57 5.38
C VAL A 22 10.04 1.17 6.56
N LYS A 23 10.32 2.42 6.89
CA LYS A 23 9.63 3.12 7.99
C LYS A 23 8.19 3.46 7.62
N ILE A 24 7.36 3.65 8.64
CA ILE A 24 6.02 4.23 8.47
C ILE A 24 6.16 5.74 8.51
N GLN A 25 5.89 6.44 7.40
CA GLN A 25 5.92 7.89 7.36
C GLN A 25 4.81 8.45 6.47
N GLU A 26 4.00 9.36 7.00
CA GLU A 26 3.00 10.05 6.18
C GLU A 26 3.65 11.05 5.22
N ALA A 27 3.05 11.24 4.05
CA ALA A 27 3.52 12.23 3.10
C ALA A 27 3.43 13.64 3.70
N SER A 28 4.51 14.42 3.55
CA SER A 28 4.52 15.79 4.01
C SER A 28 3.74 16.69 3.04
N PHE A 29 2.82 17.52 3.54
CA PHE A 29 2.18 18.59 2.77
C PHE A 29 3.12 19.78 2.46
N ARG A 30 4.42 19.66 2.74
CA ARG A 30 5.39 20.72 2.47
C ARG A 30 5.66 20.85 0.97
N LYS A 31 5.93 22.09 0.54
CA LYS A 31 6.14 22.51 -0.86
C LYS A 31 7.30 21.79 -1.59
N HIS A 32 8.19 21.11 -0.85
CA HIS A 32 9.39 20.43 -1.36
C HIS A 32 9.57 19.04 -0.74
N TYR A 33 8.57 18.16 -0.91
CA TYR A 33 8.70 16.79 -0.44
C TYR A 33 9.59 15.97 -1.40
N LYS A 34 10.45 15.12 -0.83
CA LYS A 34 11.33 14.24 -1.60
C LYS A 34 10.48 13.10 -2.18
N THR A 35 10.62 12.82 -3.46
CA THR A 35 9.89 11.76 -4.20
C THR A 35 10.81 10.63 -4.63
N ASP A 36 11.81 10.29 -3.80
CA ASP A 36 12.66 9.15 -4.12
C ASP A 36 11.94 7.82 -3.82
N LYS A 37 12.58 6.71 -4.21
CA LYS A 37 12.04 5.37 -3.99
C LYS A 37 11.74 5.12 -2.51
N GLN A 38 12.65 5.54 -1.64
CA GLN A 38 12.52 5.29 -0.20
C GLN A 38 11.33 6.04 0.38
N SER A 39 11.23 7.35 0.13
CA SER A 39 10.12 8.16 0.65
C SER A 39 8.76 7.72 0.10
N THR A 40 8.73 7.23 -1.14
CA THR A 40 7.52 6.65 -1.74
C THR A 40 7.10 5.36 -1.02
N LEU A 41 8.05 4.46 -0.72
CA LEU A 41 7.78 3.23 0.03
C LEU A 41 7.33 3.51 1.47
N GLU A 42 7.95 4.49 2.14
CA GLU A 42 7.57 4.89 3.50
C GLU A 42 6.15 5.45 3.55
N HIS A 43 5.78 6.24 2.53
CA HIS A 43 4.39 6.69 2.36
C HIS A 43 3.44 5.52 2.11
N CYS A 44 3.79 4.60 1.21
CA CYS A 44 3.00 3.40 0.96
C CYS A 44 2.78 2.59 2.26
N HIS A 45 3.80 2.48 3.11
CA HIS A 45 3.69 1.81 4.41
C HIS A 45 2.67 2.50 5.32
N SER A 46 2.66 3.84 5.37
CA SER A 46 1.64 4.59 6.13
C SER A 46 0.22 4.39 5.59
N MET A 47 0.05 4.31 4.27
CA MET A 47 -1.25 4.13 3.64
C MET A 47 -1.88 2.78 3.98
N ILE A 48 -1.11 1.72 4.23
CA ILE A 48 -1.65 0.40 4.64
C ILE A 48 -2.53 0.55 5.88
N ASN A 49 -2.08 1.31 6.88
CA ASN A 49 -2.86 1.56 8.10
C ASN A 49 -4.14 2.35 7.81
N GLN A 50 -4.07 3.35 6.93
CA GLN A 50 -5.24 4.14 6.55
C GLN A 50 -6.28 3.29 5.80
N ILE A 51 -5.84 2.36 4.94
CA ILE A 51 -6.75 1.41 4.28
C ILE A 51 -7.44 0.52 5.31
N ARG A 52 -6.72 0.01 6.32
CA ARG A 52 -7.33 -0.75 7.42
C ARG A 52 -8.41 0.06 8.14
N THR A 53 -8.20 1.36 8.35
CA THR A 53 -9.23 2.25 8.91
C THR A 53 -10.45 2.37 8.02
N PHE A 54 -10.30 2.48 6.69
CA PHE A 54 -11.44 2.49 5.77
C PHE A 54 -12.23 1.18 5.83
N VAL A 55 -11.53 0.04 5.89
CA VAL A 55 -12.15 -1.29 6.02
C VAL A 55 -12.90 -1.45 7.35
N ALA A 56 -12.35 -0.92 8.44
CA ALA A 56 -12.99 -0.93 9.75
C ALA A 56 -14.28 -0.08 9.78
N ASN A 57 -14.29 1.03 9.03
CA ASN A 57 -15.44 1.94 8.89
C ASN A 57 -16.39 1.57 7.74
N ASP A 58 -16.28 0.35 7.21
CA ASP A 58 -17.08 -0.16 6.08
C ASP A 58 -17.02 0.68 4.78
N ASN A 59 -15.99 1.53 4.65
CA ASN A 59 -15.75 2.35 3.46
C ASN A 59 -14.92 1.58 2.44
N MET A 60 -15.50 0.51 1.90
CA MET A 60 -14.78 -0.42 1.02
C MET A 60 -14.39 0.21 -0.32
N ASP A 61 -15.23 1.10 -0.89
CA ASP A 61 -14.92 1.83 -2.12
C ASP A 61 -13.60 2.60 -2.05
N LYS A 62 -13.37 3.29 -0.93
CA LYS A 62 -12.12 4.01 -0.71
C LYS A 62 -10.96 3.06 -0.46
N ALA A 63 -11.19 1.98 0.28
CA ALA A 63 -10.18 0.95 0.53
C ALA A 63 -9.66 0.33 -0.77
N TRP A 64 -10.55 -0.05 -1.71
CA TRP A 64 -10.16 -0.63 -2.99
C TRP A 64 -9.40 0.36 -3.89
N ARG A 65 -9.83 1.63 -3.95
CA ARG A 65 -9.10 2.66 -4.72
C ARG A 65 -7.67 2.86 -4.19
N TRP A 66 -7.51 2.89 -2.88
CA TRP A 66 -6.20 3.08 -2.25
C TRP A 66 -5.32 1.84 -2.36
N LEU A 67 -5.91 0.64 -2.35
CA LEU A 67 -5.19 -0.58 -2.68
C LEU A 67 -4.64 -0.54 -4.10
N GLY A 68 -5.46 -0.14 -5.09
CA GLY A 68 -5.01 0.02 -6.47
C GLY A 68 -3.86 1.02 -6.61
N PHE A 69 -3.90 2.13 -5.86
CA PHE A 69 -2.79 3.08 -5.79
C PHE A 69 -1.50 2.43 -5.27
N LEU A 70 -1.56 1.69 -4.15
CA LEU A 70 -0.40 0.95 -3.63
C LEU A 70 0.19 -0.02 -4.67
N GLN A 71 -0.68 -0.78 -5.35
CA GLN A 71 -0.25 -1.73 -6.37
C GLN A 71 0.43 -1.03 -7.56
N GLY A 72 -0.08 0.12 -7.99
CA GLY A 72 0.56 0.95 -9.01
C GLY A 72 1.95 1.44 -8.58
N CYS A 73 2.10 1.89 -7.32
CA CYS A 73 3.39 2.27 -6.76
C CYS A 73 4.36 1.09 -6.72
N PHE A 74 3.94 -0.07 -6.20
CA PHE A 74 4.81 -1.24 -6.10
C PHE A 74 5.26 -1.76 -7.46
N TRP A 75 4.39 -1.75 -8.47
CA TRP A 75 4.78 -2.08 -9.82
C TRP A 75 5.82 -1.11 -10.38
N THR A 76 5.56 0.21 -10.25
CA THR A 76 6.46 1.26 -10.74
C THR A 76 7.85 1.20 -10.08
N LEU A 77 7.91 0.82 -8.80
CA LEU A 77 9.15 0.71 -8.03
C LEU A 77 9.85 -0.65 -8.17
N GLY A 78 9.28 -1.57 -8.95
CA GLY A 78 9.81 -2.91 -9.21
C GLY A 78 9.74 -3.85 -8.01
N LEU A 79 8.79 -3.66 -7.08
CA LEU A 79 8.57 -4.55 -5.95
C LEU A 79 7.81 -5.82 -6.36
N PHE A 80 6.85 -5.68 -7.27
CA PHE A 80 6.04 -6.80 -7.77
C PHE A 80 5.78 -6.63 -9.28
N SER A 81 5.69 -7.76 -9.97
CA SER A 81 5.19 -7.85 -11.34
C SER A 81 3.66 -7.73 -11.40
N LEU A 82 3.11 -7.41 -12.58
CA LEU A 82 1.66 -7.38 -12.79
C LEU A 82 0.99 -8.74 -12.53
N ASN A 83 1.71 -9.84 -12.77
CA ASN A 83 1.20 -11.19 -12.51
C ASN A 83 1.04 -11.45 -11.01
N GLU A 84 2.07 -11.15 -10.21
CA GLU A 84 2.00 -11.26 -8.74
C GLU A 84 0.87 -10.37 -8.19
N LEU A 85 0.77 -9.12 -8.65
CA LEU A 85 -0.30 -8.21 -8.22
C LEU A 85 -1.71 -8.71 -8.56
N ARG A 86 -1.88 -9.35 -9.71
CA ARG A 86 -3.14 -10.00 -10.10
C ARG A 86 -3.46 -11.19 -9.22
N GLU A 87 -2.45 -11.99 -8.86
CA GLU A 87 -2.60 -13.15 -7.96
C GLU A 87 -2.99 -12.71 -6.55
N HIS A 88 -2.42 -11.61 -6.04
CA HIS A 88 -2.84 -11.03 -4.76
C HIS A 88 -4.32 -10.60 -4.76
N ASN A 89 -4.90 -10.33 -5.94
CA ASN A 89 -6.29 -9.90 -6.07
C ASN A 89 -7.32 -11.04 -6.16
N SER A 90 -6.84 -12.28 -6.27
CA SER A 90 -7.65 -13.49 -6.40
C SER A 90 -8.25 -13.89 -5.04
#